data_AF-A0A090S4E0-F1
#
_entry.id   AF-A0A090S4E0-F1
#
_cell.length_a   1.000
_cell.length_b   1.000
_cell.length_c   1.000
_cell.angle_alpha   90.00
_cell.angle_beta   90.00
_cell.angle_gamma   90.00
#
_symmetry.space_group_name_H-M   'P 1'
#
loop_
_entity.id
_entity.type
_entity.pdbx_description
1 polymer ?
#
loop_
_entity_poly.entity_id
_entity_poly.type
_entity_poly.pdbx_seq_one_letter_code
_entity_poly.pdbx_strand_id
1 'polypeptide(L)'
;MEEALKQEKVLVSGCESSVWLVLNCDNGHWDIQADSDARIVRGLIAIVLAAFNGKTSQQIAEFDLPHYFEQLNLINHLSPSRGNGLQAIVATIRERAMSEL
;
A
#
# COMPACT_ATOMS: atom_id res chain seq x y z
N MET A 1 2.66 0.62 13.16
CA MET A 1 1.21 0.43 13.36
C MET A 1 1.00 -0.09 14.77
N GLU A 2 0.10 0.50 15.54
CA GLU A 2 -0.26 0.00 16.87
C GLU A 2 -1.03 -1.33 16.75
N GLU A 3 -0.81 -2.26 17.68
CA GLU A 3 -1.45 -3.59 17.65
C GLU A 3 -2.98 -3.51 17.66
N ALA A 4 -3.56 -2.53 18.36
CA ALA A 4 -5.01 -2.32 18.44
C ALA A 4 -5.66 -2.05 17.07
N LEU A 5 -4.89 -1.57 16.10
CA LEU A 5 -5.37 -1.28 14.74
C LEU A 5 -5.40 -2.53 13.85
N LYS A 6 -4.73 -3.63 14.22
CA LYS A 6 -4.64 -4.87 13.42
C LYS A 6 -5.91 -5.70 13.54
N GLN A 7 -6.99 -5.21 12.93
CA GLN A 7 -8.31 -5.83 12.97
C GLN A 7 -8.66 -6.45 11.62
N GLU A 8 -9.52 -7.46 11.61
CA GLU A 8 -9.94 -8.16 10.38
C GLU A 8 -10.54 -7.21 9.35
N LYS A 9 -11.25 -6.17 9.80
CA LYS A 9 -11.89 -5.14 8.95
C LYS A 9 -10.91 -4.33 8.09
N VAL A 10 -9.63 -4.31 8.43
CA VAL A 10 -8.59 -3.55 7.71
C VAL A 10 -7.61 -4.47 6.96
N LEU A 11 -7.93 -5.77 6.86
CA LEU A 11 -7.14 -6.70 6.07
C LEU A 11 -7.24 -6.39 4.57
N VAL A 12 -6.11 -6.56 3.89
CA VAL A 12 -6.03 -6.54 2.43
C VAL A 12 -6.18 -7.96 1.92
N SER A 13 -7.15 -8.19 1.04
CA SER A 13 -7.33 -9.47 0.35
C SER A 13 -6.31 -9.62 -0.79
N GLY A 14 -6.03 -10.87 -1.20
CA GLY A 14 -5.13 -11.14 -2.32
C GLY A 14 -3.63 -11.17 -1.98
N CYS A 15 -3.27 -11.02 -0.70
CA CYS A 15 -1.92 -11.28 -0.21
C CYS A 15 -1.83 -12.70 0.39
N GLU A 16 -0.71 -13.40 0.16
CA GLU A 16 -0.44 -14.70 0.84
C GLU A 16 -0.17 -14.51 2.35
N SER A 17 0.46 -13.40 2.70
CA SER A 17 0.69 -12.95 4.07
C SER A 17 -0.42 -12.00 4.53
N SER A 18 -0.69 -11.94 5.82
CA SER A 18 -1.63 -10.95 6.35
C SER A 18 -1.06 -9.55 6.16
N VAL A 19 -1.90 -8.64 5.65
CA VAL A 19 -1.56 -7.22 5.53
C VAL A 19 -2.71 -6.41 6.09
N TRP A 20 -2.42 -5.57 7.08
CA TRP A 20 -3.38 -4.61 7.63
C TRP A 20 -3.07 -3.23 7.06
N LEU A 21 -4.10 -2.52 6.64
CA LEU A 21 -3.99 -1.21 5.99
C LEU A 21 -5.07 -0.27 6.52
N VAL A 22 -4.65 0.86 7.07
CA VAL A 22 -5.50 1.94 7.57
C VAL A 22 -5.16 3.21 6.81
N LEU A 23 -6.18 3.91 6.30
CA LEU A 23 -6.04 5.20 5.65
C LEU A 23 -6.88 6.19 6.45
N ASN A 24 -6.27 7.32 6.82
CA ASN A 24 -6.95 8.46 7.40
C ASN A 24 -6.71 9.66 6.49
N CYS A 25 -7.72 10.50 6.26
CA CYS A 25 -7.57 11.74 5.50
C CYS A 25 -7.57 12.92 6.47
N ASP A 26 -6.53 13.74 6.44
CA ASP A 26 -6.47 15.01 7.16
C ASP A 26 -6.21 16.15 6.16
N ASN A 27 -7.10 17.13 6.12
CA ASN A 27 -7.04 18.28 5.21
C ASN A 27 -6.78 17.91 3.74
N GLY A 28 -7.34 16.78 3.27
CA GLY A 28 -7.19 16.29 1.90
C GLY A 28 -5.89 15.51 1.64
N HIS A 29 -5.07 15.28 2.66
CA HIS A 29 -3.84 14.49 2.59
C HIS A 29 -4.02 13.15 3.34
N TRP A 30 -3.58 12.05 2.72
CA TRP A 30 -3.73 10.72 3.29
C TRP A 30 -2.58 10.35 4.22
N ASP A 31 -2.87 10.06 5.49
CA ASP A 31 -2.01 9.31 6.40
C ASP A 31 -2.29 7.81 6.25
N ILE A 32 -1.31 7.07 5.76
CA ILE A 32 -1.43 5.65 5.42
C ILE A 32 -0.55 4.84 6.38
N GLN A 33 -1.19 3.97 7.16
CA GLN A 33 -0.52 3.03 8.05
C GLN A 33 -0.75 1.61 7.56
N ALA A 34 0.33 0.85 7.46
CA ALA A 34 0.25 -0.55 7.08
C ALA A 34 1.29 -1.40 7.80
N ASP A 35 0.96 -2.68 7.98
CA ASP A 35 1.88 -3.69 8.51
C ASP A 35 1.56 -5.08 7.94
N SER A 36 2.49 -6.01 8.11
CA SER A 36 2.34 -7.40 7.67
C SER A 36 3.05 -8.36 8.61
N ASP A 37 2.55 -9.58 8.74
CA ASP A 37 3.23 -10.67 9.45
C ASP A 37 4.53 -11.10 8.73
N ALA A 38 4.63 -10.89 7.41
CA ALA A 38 5.79 -11.22 6.61
C ALA A 38 6.83 -10.09 6.50
N ARG A 39 8.08 -10.37 6.89
CA ARG A 39 9.20 -9.39 6.88
C ARG A 39 9.46 -8.76 5.50
N ILE A 40 9.43 -9.56 4.43
CA ILE A 40 9.65 -9.05 3.07
C ILE A 40 8.52 -8.13 2.64
N VAL A 41 7.28 -8.49 2.97
CA VAL A 41 6.10 -7.68 2.62
C VAL A 41 6.11 -6.35 3.37
N ARG A 42 6.57 -6.31 4.63
CA ARG A 42 6.81 -5.03 5.33
C ARG A 42 7.78 -4.10 4.59
N GLY A 43 8.81 -4.66 3.95
CA GLY A 43 9.73 -3.89 3.10
C GLY A 43 9.04 -3.32 1.85
N LEU A 44 8.21 -4.14 1.20
CA LEU A 44 7.43 -3.70 0.02
C LEU A 44 6.38 -2.63 0.39
N ILE A 45 5.72 -2.79 1.53
CA ILE A 45 4.82 -1.79 2.10
C ILE A 45 5.56 -0.47 2.29
N ALA A 46 6.76 -0.48 2.87
CA ALA A 46 7.54 0.74 3.07
C ALA A 46 7.82 1.50 1.77
N ILE A 47 8.10 0.77 0.68
CA ILE A 47 8.30 1.37 -0.66
C ILE A 47 7.00 2.02 -1.16
N VAL A 48 5.85 1.38 -1.00
CA VAL A 48 4.55 1.94 -1.39
C VAL A 48 4.18 3.15 -0.53
N LEU A 49 4.40 3.08 0.79
CA LEU A 49 4.14 4.20 1.69
C LEU A 49 5.03 5.40 1.37
N ALA A 50 6.30 5.17 0.99
CA ALA A 50 7.18 6.25 0.53
C ALA A 50 6.65 6.95 -0.74
N ALA A 51 5.94 6.22 -1.60
CA ALA A 51 5.32 6.78 -2.78
C ALA A 51 4.00 7.51 -2.49
N PHE A 52 3.24 7.13 -1.46
CA PHE A 52 1.84 7.57 -1.30
C PHE A 52 1.52 8.37 -0.04
N ASN A 53 2.28 8.20 1.04
CA ASN A 53 1.92 8.84 2.31
C ASN A 53 1.99 10.37 2.21
N GLY A 54 1.02 11.06 2.81
CA GLY A 54 0.88 12.51 2.77
C GLY A 54 0.44 13.09 1.41
N LYS A 55 0.08 12.25 0.44
CA LYS A 55 -0.44 12.72 -0.86
C LYS A 55 -1.95 12.93 -0.82
N THR A 56 -2.45 13.77 -1.73
CA THR A 56 -3.89 13.89 -2.00
C THR A 56 -4.40 12.75 -2.86
N SER A 57 -5.73 12.53 -2.93
CA SER A 57 -6.31 11.51 -3.82
C SER A 57 -5.91 11.71 -5.29
N GLN A 58 -5.86 12.96 -5.76
CA GLN A 58 -5.40 13.29 -7.10
C GLN A 58 -3.93 12.89 -7.30
N GLN A 59 -3.06 13.24 -6.36
CA GLN A 59 -1.64 12.89 -6.44
C GLN A 59 -1.40 11.38 -6.39
N ILE A 60 -2.21 10.61 -5.64
CA ILE A 60 -2.15 9.14 -5.61
C ILE A 60 -2.60 8.54 -6.95
N ALA A 61 -3.64 9.12 -7.56
CA ALA A 61 -4.17 8.68 -8.85
C ALA A 61 -3.18 8.94 -9.99
N GLU A 62 -2.55 10.12 -10.00
CA GLU A 62 -1.63 10.57 -11.05
C GLU A 62 -0.19 10.03 -10.88
N PHE A 63 0.15 9.43 -9.74
CA PHE A 63 1.49 8.93 -9.49
C PHE A 63 1.85 7.78 -10.45
N ASP A 64 2.96 7.94 -11.17
CA ASP A 64 3.51 6.96 -12.11
C ASP A 64 4.23 5.82 -11.36
N LEU A 65 3.41 4.92 -10.83
CA LEU A 65 3.82 3.70 -10.15
C LEU A 65 4.66 2.75 -11.02
N PRO A 66 4.28 2.49 -12.29
CA PRO A 66 5.10 1.67 -13.18
C PRO A 66 6.53 2.20 -13.31
N HIS A 67 6.70 3.49 -13.59
CA HIS A 67 8.02 4.08 -13.69
C HIS A 67 8.78 4.06 -12.36
N TYR A 68 8.10 4.34 -11.24
CA TYR A 68 8.71 4.27 -9.91
C TYR A 68 9.25 2.87 -9.58
N PHE A 69 8.49 1.82 -9.89
CA PHE A 69 8.95 0.44 -9.68
C PHE A 69 10.05 0.01 -10.65
N GLU A 70 10.04 0.52 -11.88
CA GLU A 70 11.11 0.29 -12.86
C GLU A 70 12.43 0.91 -12.40
N GLN A 71 12.43 2.15 -11.91
CA GLN A 71 13.62 2.81 -11.38
C GLN A 71 14.26 2.05 -10.21
N LEU A 72 13.44 1.37 -9.41
CA LEU A 72 13.90 0.52 -8.31
C LEU A 72 14.32 -0.89 -8.75
N ASN A 73 14.13 -1.23 -10.04
CA ASN A 73 14.21 -2.59 -10.59
C ASN A 73 13.41 -3.61 -9.75
N LEU A 74 12.33 -3.15 -9.10
CA LEU A 74 11.71 -3.88 -7.98
C LEU A 74 11.03 -5.16 -8.47
N ILE A 75 10.19 -5.03 -9.50
CA ILE A 75 9.33 -6.11 -9.99
C ILE A 75 10.15 -7.32 -10.46
N ASN A 76 11.31 -7.08 -11.07
CA ASN A 76 12.22 -8.12 -11.57
C ASN A 76 12.82 -9.00 -10.46
N HIS A 77 12.76 -8.57 -9.20
CA HIS A 77 13.25 -9.32 -8.04
C HIS A 77 12.15 -9.99 -7.21
N LEU A 78 10.88 -9.82 -7.60
CA LEU A 78 9.75 -10.40 -6.89
C LEU A 78 9.36 -11.74 -7.50
N SER A 79 9.04 -12.72 -6.64
CA SER A 79 8.29 -13.89 -7.08
C SER A 79 6.89 -13.45 -7.52
N PRO A 80 6.18 -14.24 -8.34
CA PRO A 80 4.81 -13.93 -8.75
C PRO A 80 3.88 -13.64 -7.56
N SER A 81 3.95 -14.41 -6.47
CA SER A 81 3.04 -14.18 -5.33
C SER A 81 3.34 -12.87 -4.59
N ARG A 82 4.61 -12.47 -4.48
CA ARG A 82 5.00 -11.17 -3.89
C ARG A 82 4.62 -10.01 -4.79
N GLY A 83 4.76 -10.17 -6.11
CA GLY A 83 4.29 -9.20 -7.09
C GLY A 83 2.78 -8.99 -6.95
N ASN A 84 2.01 -10.07 -6.85
CA ASN A 84 0.56 -10.00 -6.67
C ASN A 84 0.18 -9.32 -5.34
N GLY A 85 0.84 -9.65 -4.24
CA GLY A 85 0.62 -8.99 -2.95
C GLY A 85 0.91 -7.49 -2.99
N LEU A 86 2.00 -7.08 -3.64
CA LEU A 86 2.32 -5.65 -3.85
C LEU A 86 1.23 -4.94 -4.66
N GLN A 87 0.74 -5.56 -5.74
CA GLN A 87 -0.34 -5.01 -6.55
C GLN A 87 -1.65 -4.90 -5.77
N ALA A 88 -1.98 -5.89 -4.94
CA ALA A 88 -3.16 -5.86 -4.08
C ALA A 88 -3.12 -4.68 -3.09
N ILE A 89 -1.97 -4.45 -2.43
CA ILE A 89 -1.78 -3.30 -1.53
C ILE A 89 -2.00 -1.98 -2.26
N VAL A 90 -1.37 -1.81 -3.44
CA VAL A 90 -1.50 -0.59 -4.25
C VAL A 90 -2.96 -0.37 -4.68
N ALA A 91 -3.64 -1.43 -5.12
CA ALA A 91 -5.04 -1.38 -5.53
C ALA A 91 -5.94 -0.94 -4.38
N THR A 92 -5.79 -1.53 -3.19
CA THR A 92 -6.60 -1.17 -2.02
C THR A 92 -6.36 0.27 -1.56
N ILE A 93 -5.11 0.76 -1.61
CA ILE A 93 -4.82 2.17 -1.29
C ILE A 93 -5.55 3.09 -2.27
N ARG A 94 -5.43 2.83 -3.57
CA ARG A 94 -6.08 3.63 -4.61
C ARG A 94 -7.59 3.61 -4.45
N GLU A 95 -8.19 2.42 -4.33
CA GLU A 95 -9.63 2.25 -4.14
C GLU A 95 -10.13 3.11 -2.98
N ARG A 96 -9.55 2.94 -1.79
CA ARG A 96 -9.98 3.68 -0.59
C ARG A 96 -9.75 5.19 -0.71
N ALA A 97 -8.63 5.61 -1.29
CA ALA A 97 -8.34 7.03 -1.49
C ALA A 97 -9.27 7.71 -2.51
N MET A 98 -9.83 6.93 -3.45
CA MET A 98 -10.73 7.43 -4.50
C MET A 98 -12.21 7.30 -4.13
N SER A 99 -12.59 6.37 -3.24
CA SER A 99 -13.98 6.18 -2.81
C SER A 99 -14.49 7.21 -1.81
N GLU A 100 -13.62 8.02 -1.20
CA GLU A 100 -14.01 9.15 -0.33
C GLU A 100 -14.10 10.51 -1.05
N LEU A 101 -14.21 10.51 -2.39
CA LEU A 101 -14.54 11.68 -3.20
C LEU A 101 -16.05 11.87 -3.37
#